data_AF-I1CFZ8-F1
#
_entry.id   AF-I1CFZ8-F1
#
_cell.length_a   1.000
_cell.length_b   1.000
_cell.length_c   1.000
_cell.angle_alpha   90.00
_cell.angle_beta   90.00
_cell.angle_gamma   90.00
#
_symmetry.space_group_name_H-M   'P 1'
#
loop_
_entity.id
_entity.type
_entity.pdbx_description
1 polymer ?
#
loop_
_entity_poly.entity_id
_entity_poly.type
_entity_poly.pdbx_seq_one_letter_code
_entity_poly.pdbx_strand_id
1 'polypeptide(L)'
;MIRGTKILCPGFATHCNLSDHHFQKFFTNLRALTVRSFDKPDYDLTPPLTKLHYWGSSDNITVEQLTRKLCFLLAITGFLCHSDLHRINLGKTSVTTNDSQLKLLIDCPKEKRQGSPIERVVIINHHPDPILCPVKAFQSYLTRVANTPCFGPHPTRPSRTINFLIRKLNDFSVSVSVQTVSRHVRSLLSLIAVADDSGVRRPPLRARAVGSTNAALLGANVDDILVHGSWASSCVFDNFYRLFRQTVTNFTSMALSWSEVSNY
;
A
#
# COMPACT_ATOMS: atom_id res chain seq x y z
N MET A 1 57.45 -1.20 2.99
CA MET A 1 58.48 -0.18 2.76
C MET A 1 57.86 0.89 1.85
N ILE A 2 57.67 2.11 2.37
CA ILE A 2 57.54 3.41 1.67
C ILE A 2 56.35 3.59 0.70
N ARG A 3 55.57 4.68 0.66
CA ARG A 3 55.19 5.83 1.51
C ARG A 3 53.96 6.42 0.79
N GLY A 4 53.04 7.03 1.53
CA GLY A 4 51.86 7.68 0.96
C GLY A 4 52.17 8.99 0.23
N THR A 5 51.24 9.37 -0.64
CA THR A 5 51.07 10.76 -1.09
C THR A 5 49.59 11.10 -1.03
N LYS A 6 49.23 11.93 -0.04
CA LYS A 6 47.97 12.65 0.03
C LYS A 6 47.96 13.67 -1.12
N ILE A 7 46.94 13.64 -1.96
CA ILE A 7 46.59 14.81 -2.75
C ILE A 7 45.70 15.68 -1.85
N LEU A 8 46.33 16.70 -1.27
CA LEU A 8 45.67 17.83 -0.62
C LEU A 8 45.08 18.72 -1.73
N CYS A 9 43.76 18.78 -1.84
CA CYS A 9 43.10 19.90 -2.52
C CYS A 9 42.93 21.03 -1.50
N PRO A 10 43.54 22.21 -1.70
CA PRO A 10 43.36 23.36 -0.82
C PRO A 10 42.12 24.16 -1.24
N GLY A 11 41.42 24.75 -0.27
CA GLY A 11 40.45 25.83 -0.52
C GLY A 11 39.01 25.49 -0.14
N PHE A 12 38.67 25.73 1.12
CA PHE A 12 37.29 25.97 1.54
C PHE A 12 36.88 27.41 1.21
N ALA A 13 35.58 27.60 0.99
CA ALA A 13 34.84 28.85 0.72
C ALA A 13 34.89 29.30 -0.76
N THR A 14 33.80 29.57 -1.49
CA THR A 14 32.48 30.11 -1.14
C THR A 14 31.45 29.79 -2.24
N HIS A 15 30.21 29.49 -1.86
CA HIS A 15 28.96 29.67 -2.62
C HIS A 15 28.87 29.12 -4.06
N CYS A 16 28.55 27.84 -4.21
CA CYS A 16 27.56 27.45 -5.24
C CYS A 16 26.15 27.76 -4.71
N ASN A 17 25.83 29.04 -4.61
CA ASN A 17 24.44 29.49 -4.51
C ASN A 17 23.87 29.55 -5.94
N LEU A 18 23.81 28.40 -6.62
CA LEU A 18 22.87 28.25 -7.73
C LEU A 18 21.50 28.31 -7.08
N SER A 19 20.94 29.53 -7.02
CA SER A 19 19.65 29.79 -6.41
C SER A 19 18.68 28.65 -6.76
N ASP A 20 18.18 28.00 -5.71
CA ASP A 20 17.16 26.96 -5.74
C ASP A 20 16.02 27.32 -6.72
N HIS A 21 15.76 28.64 -6.86
CA HIS A 21 14.86 29.24 -7.83
C HIS A 21 15.09 28.85 -9.30
N HIS A 22 16.33 28.82 -9.83
CA HIS A 22 16.55 28.46 -11.24
C HIS A 22 16.32 26.96 -11.50
N PHE A 23 16.70 26.09 -10.56
CA PHE A 23 16.40 24.65 -10.64
C PHE A 23 14.91 24.38 -10.48
N GLN A 24 14.24 25.03 -9.54
CA GLN A 24 12.80 24.95 -9.35
C GLN A 24 12.04 25.46 -10.58
N LYS A 25 12.47 26.57 -11.17
CA LYS A 25 11.89 27.12 -12.41
C LYS A 25 12.12 26.18 -13.59
N PHE A 26 13.30 25.58 -13.70
CA PHE A 26 13.60 24.56 -14.72
C PHE A 26 12.66 23.35 -14.60
N PHE A 27 12.51 22.76 -13.41
CA PHE A 27 11.60 21.62 -13.22
C PHE A 27 10.12 22.01 -13.36
N THR A 28 9.74 23.22 -12.97
CA THR A 28 8.39 23.77 -13.20
C THR A 28 8.11 23.89 -14.69
N ASN A 29 9.05 24.44 -15.46
CA ASN A 29 8.94 24.54 -16.90
C ASN A 29 8.88 23.15 -17.56
N LEU A 30 9.74 22.21 -17.15
CA LEU A 30 9.67 20.82 -17.65
C LEU A 30 8.31 20.17 -17.38
N ARG A 31 7.72 20.37 -16.19
CA ARG A 31 6.38 19.85 -15.89
C ARG A 31 5.31 20.52 -16.73
N ALA A 32 5.43 21.83 -17.00
CA ALA A 32 4.51 22.56 -17.86
C ALA A 32 4.57 22.11 -19.32
N LEU A 33 5.70 21.53 -19.77
CA LEU A 33 5.84 20.92 -21.10
C LEU A 33 5.19 19.53 -21.19
N THR A 34 4.78 18.92 -20.08
CA THR A 34 4.19 17.58 -20.06
C THR A 34 2.72 17.64 -19.65
N VAL A 35 1.82 17.10 -20.48
CA VAL A 35 0.43 16.89 -20.07
C VAL A 35 0.37 15.65 -19.20
N ARG A 36 -0.03 15.83 -17.94
CA ARG A 36 -0.29 14.71 -17.04
C ARG A 36 -1.68 14.15 -17.31
N SER A 37 -1.77 12.98 -17.94
CA SER A 37 -3.06 12.30 -18.09
C SER A 37 -3.54 11.75 -16.75
N PHE A 38 -4.82 12.02 -16.47
CA PHE A 38 -5.59 11.42 -15.39
C PHE A 38 -6.65 10.44 -15.92
N ASP A 39 -6.72 10.30 -17.24
CA ASP A 39 -7.48 9.30 -17.96
C ASP A 39 -6.63 8.02 -18.02
N LYS A 40 -6.70 7.23 -16.94
CA LYS A 40 -6.00 5.94 -16.86
C LYS A 40 -7.01 4.84 -17.21
N PRO A 41 -6.68 3.88 -18.10
CA PRO A 41 -7.44 2.68 -18.36
C PRO A 41 -7.98 2.02 -17.12
N ASP A 42 -9.15 1.44 -17.34
CA ASP A 42 -9.79 0.51 -16.45
C ASP A 42 -8.79 -0.56 -16.02
N TYR A 43 -8.72 -0.77 -14.71
CA TYR A 43 -7.99 -1.89 -14.14
C TYR A 43 -9.00 -2.88 -13.61
N ASP A 44 -8.79 -4.15 -13.93
CA ASP A 44 -9.71 -5.22 -13.55
C ASP A 44 -9.18 -6.00 -12.34
N LEU A 45 -9.93 -6.00 -11.24
CA LEU A 45 -9.62 -6.80 -10.05
C LEU A 45 -10.06 -8.25 -10.17
N THR A 46 -10.84 -8.61 -11.18
CA THR A 46 -11.36 -9.97 -11.36
C THR A 46 -10.25 -11.01 -11.45
N PRO A 47 -9.15 -10.83 -12.22
CA PRO A 47 -8.12 -11.87 -12.34
C PRO A 47 -7.47 -12.30 -11.02
N PRO A 48 -6.98 -11.38 -10.14
CA PRO A 48 -6.45 -11.81 -8.85
C PRO A 48 -7.53 -12.39 -7.92
N LEU A 49 -8.76 -11.90 -7.95
CA LEU A 49 -9.85 -12.45 -7.12
C LEU A 49 -10.22 -13.87 -7.55
N THR A 50 -10.37 -14.11 -8.87
CA THR A 50 -10.56 -15.44 -9.43
C THR A 50 -9.41 -16.37 -9.10
N LYS A 51 -8.16 -15.86 -9.10
CA LYS A 51 -7.00 -16.67 -8.68
C LYS A 51 -7.08 -17.08 -7.21
N LEU A 52 -7.57 -16.21 -6.33
CA LEU A 52 -7.79 -16.54 -4.92
C LEU A 52 -8.90 -17.58 -4.75
N HIS A 53 -10.00 -17.49 -5.51
CA HIS A 53 -11.03 -18.52 -5.56
C HIS A 53 -10.51 -19.86 -6.04
N TYR A 54 -9.69 -19.86 -7.08
CA TYR A 54 -9.03 -21.08 -7.57
C TYR A 54 -8.13 -21.73 -6.52
N TRP A 55 -7.41 -20.94 -5.72
CA TRP A 55 -6.64 -21.47 -4.59
C TRP A 55 -7.55 -22.04 -3.49
N GLY A 56 -8.68 -21.39 -3.22
CA GLY A 56 -9.66 -21.85 -2.24
C GLY A 56 -9.33 -21.45 -0.80
N SER A 57 -9.72 -22.31 0.15
CA SER A 57 -9.62 -22.05 1.59
C SER A 57 -8.17 -21.84 2.03
N SER A 58 -7.96 -20.88 2.94
CA SER A 58 -6.64 -20.55 3.49
C SER A 58 -6.00 -21.72 4.24
N ASP A 59 -6.79 -22.65 4.79
CA ASP A 59 -6.28 -23.82 5.52
C ASP A 59 -5.74 -24.92 4.59
N ASN A 60 -6.23 -24.98 3.35
CA ASN A 60 -5.96 -26.09 2.42
C ASN A 60 -4.90 -25.77 1.35
N ILE A 61 -4.45 -24.52 1.28
CA ILE A 61 -3.46 -24.05 0.29
C ILE A 61 -2.02 -24.20 0.80
N THR A 62 -1.02 -24.15 -0.09
CA THR A 62 0.38 -24.22 0.35
C THR A 62 0.77 -22.98 1.17
N VAL A 63 1.82 -23.08 1.99
CA VAL A 63 2.33 -21.94 2.78
C VAL A 63 2.73 -20.76 1.89
N GLU A 64 3.29 -21.04 0.71
CA GLU A 64 3.64 -20.01 -0.27
C GLU A 64 2.40 -19.28 -0.81
N GLN A 65 1.36 -20.02 -1.17
CA GLN A 65 0.07 -19.46 -1.61
C GLN A 65 -0.58 -18.66 -0.48
N LEU A 66 -0.59 -19.19 0.74
CA LEU A 66 -1.13 -18.51 1.92
C LEU A 66 -0.40 -17.20 2.21
N THR A 67 0.93 -17.20 2.14
CA THR A 67 1.76 -16.00 2.33
C THR A 67 1.44 -14.94 1.29
N ARG A 68 1.33 -15.33 0.01
CA ARG A 68 0.96 -14.43 -1.10
C ARG A 68 -0.45 -13.87 -0.94
N LYS A 69 -1.42 -14.76 -0.63
CA LYS A 69 -2.82 -14.42 -0.37
C LYS A 69 -2.92 -13.40 0.76
N LEU A 70 -2.31 -13.67 1.91
CA LEU A 70 -2.29 -12.77 3.04
C LEU A 70 -1.68 -11.42 2.67
N CYS A 71 -0.47 -11.40 2.09
CA CYS A 71 0.21 -10.15 1.72
C CYS A 71 -0.65 -9.30 0.77
N PHE A 72 -1.27 -9.91 -0.24
CA PHE A 72 -2.12 -9.22 -1.19
C PHE A 72 -3.38 -8.67 -0.53
N LEU A 73 -4.11 -9.50 0.23
CA LEU A 73 -5.35 -9.10 0.90
C LEU A 73 -5.09 -7.97 1.90
N LEU A 74 -4.05 -8.06 2.75
CA LEU A 74 -3.70 -6.99 3.68
C LEU A 74 -3.27 -5.71 2.95
N ALA A 75 -2.55 -5.83 1.83
CA ALA A 75 -2.11 -4.67 1.06
C ALA A 75 -3.27 -3.89 0.44
N ILE A 76 -4.22 -4.60 -0.17
CA ILE A 76 -5.39 -4.00 -0.82
C ILE A 76 -6.38 -3.48 0.23
N THR A 77 -6.75 -4.32 1.20
CA THR A 77 -7.81 -3.95 2.16
C THR A 77 -7.34 -2.97 3.23
N GLY A 78 -6.05 -2.96 3.58
CA GLY A 78 -5.49 -2.01 4.56
C GLY A 78 -4.82 -0.77 3.96
N PHE A 79 -4.87 -0.61 2.63
CA PHE A 79 -4.12 0.43 1.89
C PHE A 79 -2.63 0.49 2.30
N LEU A 80 -2.02 -0.68 2.45
CA LEU A 80 -0.65 -0.83 2.94
C LEU A 80 0.35 -0.85 1.79
N CYS A 81 1.49 -0.19 1.97
CA CYS A 81 2.63 -0.39 1.08
C CYS A 81 3.50 -1.58 1.53
N HIS A 82 4.47 -1.99 0.69
CA HIS A 82 5.33 -3.13 1.01
C HIS A 82 6.14 -2.93 2.31
N SER A 83 6.59 -1.71 2.60
CA SER A 83 7.30 -1.42 3.85
C SER A 83 6.37 -1.42 5.05
N ASP A 84 5.09 -1.13 4.88
CA ASP A 84 4.10 -1.20 5.96
C ASP A 84 3.88 -2.66 6.37
N LEU A 85 3.64 -3.55 5.39
CA LEU A 85 3.50 -4.99 5.63
C LEU A 85 4.71 -5.58 6.35
N HIS A 86 5.92 -5.19 5.93
CA HIS A 86 7.17 -5.63 6.57
C HIS A 86 7.34 -5.10 8.00
N ARG A 87 6.64 -4.03 8.37
CA ARG A 87 6.71 -3.40 9.70
C ARG A 87 5.46 -3.64 10.54
N ILE A 88 4.62 -4.60 10.16
CA ILE A 88 3.54 -5.05 11.03
C ILE A 88 4.17 -5.71 12.26
N ASN A 89 3.87 -5.17 13.44
CA ASN A 89 4.27 -5.75 14.70
C ASN A 89 3.19 -6.74 15.16
N LEU A 90 3.48 -8.02 15.02
CA LEU A 90 2.58 -9.10 15.38
C LEU A 90 2.24 -9.08 16.88
N GLY A 91 3.19 -8.68 17.74
CA GLY A 91 2.97 -8.59 19.19
C GLY A 91 1.99 -7.48 19.62
N LYS A 92 1.64 -6.56 18.71
CA LYS A 92 0.66 -5.50 18.93
C LYS A 92 -0.57 -5.61 18.01
N THR A 93 -0.63 -6.68 17.22
CA THR A 93 -1.76 -6.99 16.35
C THR A 93 -2.79 -7.81 17.11
N SER A 94 -4.07 -7.61 16.84
CA SER A 94 -5.15 -8.34 17.51
C SER A 94 -6.33 -8.59 16.58
N VAL A 95 -7.04 -9.68 16.80
CA VAL A 95 -8.34 -9.97 16.19
C VAL A 95 -9.40 -9.79 17.27
N THR A 96 -10.50 -9.12 16.96
CA THR A 96 -11.63 -8.94 17.91
C THR A 96 -12.23 -10.28 18.31
N THR A 97 -12.84 -10.36 19.50
CA THR A 97 -13.36 -11.60 20.09
C THR A 97 -14.35 -12.38 19.20
N ASN A 98 -15.06 -11.70 18.30
CA ASN A 98 -16.01 -12.29 17.35
C ASN A 98 -15.45 -12.47 15.94
N ASP A 99 -14.13 -12.37 15.75
CA ASP A 99 -13.44 -12.43 14.44
C ASP A 99 -13.93 -11.39 13.40
N SER A 100 -14.66 -10.36 13.84
CA SER A 100 -15.23 -9.37 12.93
C SER A 100 -14.19 -8.38 12.38
N GLN A 101 -13.10 -8.13 13.11
CA GLN A 101 -12.09 -7.16 12.73
C GLN A 101 -10.68 -7.62 13.11
N LEU A 102 -9.72 -7.30 12.23
CA LEU A 102 -8.30 -7.43 12.43
C LEU A 102 -7.70 -6.02 12.64
N LYS A 103 -7.13 -5.78 13.81
CA LYS A 103 -6.36 -4.58 14.13
C LYS A 103 -4.88 -4.84 13.89
N LEU A 104 -4.36 -4.27 12.80
CA LEU A 104 -2.92 -4.27 12.50
C LEU A 104 -2.26 -3.04 13.10
N LEU A 105 -1.05 -3.23 13.66
CA LEU A 105 -0.18 -2.13 14.05
C LEU A 105 1.10 -2.16 13.23
N ILE A 106 1.36 -1.07 12.51
CA ILE A 106 2.57 -0.85 11.74
C ILE A 106 3.50 0.02 12.59
N ASP A 107 4.63 -0.54 13.01
CA ASP A 107 5.63 0.18 13.81
C ASP A 107 6.47 1.08 12.90
N CYS A 108 6.62 2.34 13.28
CA CYS A 108 7.48 3.32 12.59
C CYS A 108 7.37 3.27 11.06
N PRO A 109 6.17 3.47 10.46
CA PRO A 109 6.02 3.58 9.02
C PRO A 109 6.85 4.77 8.49
N LYS A 110 6.92 4.93 7.16
CA LYS A 110 7.76 5.98 6.56
C LYS A 110 7.21 7.37 6.92
N GLU A 111 5.90 7.47 7.01
CA GLU A 111 5.14 8.65 7.38
C GLU A 111 5.46 9.07 8.82
N LYS A 112 5.62 10.38 9.02
CA LYS A 112 5.91 11.02 10.31
C LYS A 112 4.80 12.02 10.62
N ARG A 113 4.55 12.29 11.90
CA ARG A 113 3.68 13.40 12.34
C ARG A 113 4.52 14.40 13.12
N GLN A 114 4.52 15.66 12.68
CA GLN A 114 5.30 16.73 13.30
C GLN A 114 6.80 16.36 13.46
N GLY A 115 7.38 15.72 12.44
CA GLY A 115 8.78 15.25 12.47
C GLY A 115 9.02 13.98 13.27
N SER A 116 8.06 13.54 14.07
CA SER A 116 8.15 12.35 14.92
C SER A 116 7.65 11.08 14.24
N PRO A 117 8.27 9.92 14.53
CA PRO A 117 7.75 8.63 14.13
C PRO A 117 6.42 8.34 14.82
N ILE A 118 5.58 7.54 14.17
CA ILE A 118 4.29 7.15 14.71
C ILE A 118 4.14 5.63 14.71
N GLU A 119 3.13 5.15 15.41
CA GLU A 119 2.53 3.85 15.14
C GLU A 119 1.29 4.10 14.27
N ARG A 120 1.14 3.35 13.17
CA ARG A 120 -0.08 3.40 12.35
C ARG A 120 -0.93 2.20 12.67
N VAL A 121 -2.18 2.45 13.03
CA VAL A 121 -3.19 1.41 13.23
C VAL A 121 -4.07 1.32 11.99
N VAL A 122 -4.39 0.10 11.56
CA VAL A 122 -5.34 -0.17 10.47
C VAL A 122 -6.31 -1.24 10.93
N ILE A 123 -7.61 -0.99 10.75
CA ILE A 123 -8.68 -1.95 11.06
C ILE A 123 -9.18 -2.55 9.76
N ILE A 124 -9.09 -3.88 9.62
CA ILE A 124 -9.58 -4.61 8.46
C ILE A 124 -10.75 -5.47 8.90
N ASN A 125 -11.90 -5.27 8.27
CA ASN A 125 -13.12 -6.02 8.59
C ASN A 125 -13.08 -7.44 8.00
N HIS A 126 -13.84 -8.32 8.63
CA HIS A 126 -14.20 -9.63 8.08
C HIS A 126 -14.90 -9.45 6.73
N HIS A 127 -14.65 -10.38 5.81
CA HIS A 127 -15.28 -10.38 4.49
C HIS A 127 -16.30 -11.53 4.45
N PRO A 128 -17.53 -11.32 3.93
CA PRO A 128 -18.57 -12.36 3.91
C PRO A 128 -18.11 -13.65 3.22
N ASP A 129 -17.39 -13.53 2.11
CA ASP A 129 -16.75 -14.68 1.48
C ASP A 129 -15.46 -15.07 2.24
N PRO A 130 -15.40 -16.28 2.83
CA PRO A 130 -14.24 -16.77 3.59
C PRO A 130 -12.97 -16.90 2.75
N ILE A 131 -13.09 -17.13 1.43
CA ILE A 131 -11.93 -17.24 0.53
C ILE A 131 -11.24 -15.89 0.42
N LEU A 132 -12.00 -14.80 0.27
CA LEU A 132 -11.48 -13.46 0.14
C LEU A 132 -11.25 -12.76 1.49
N CYS A 133 -11.57 -13.41 2.60
CA CYS A 133 -11.48 -12.80 3.93
C CYS A 133 -10.03 -12.62 4.42
N PRO A 134 -9.57 -11.37 4.64
CA PRO A 134 -8.24 -11.10 5.19
C PRO A 134 -8.10 -11.60 6.63
N VAL A 135 -9.16 -11.52 7.44
CA VAL A 135 -9.15 -11.99 8.84
C VAL A 135 -8.94 -13.51 8.90
N LYS A 136 -9.68 -14.28 8.10
CA LYS A 136 -9.52 -15.74 8.03
C LYS A 136 -8.15 -16.15 7.46
N ALA A 137 -7.68 -15.46 6.41
CA ALA A 137 -6.33 -15.69 5.90
C ALA A 137 -5.24 -15.39 6.95
N PHE A 138 -5.41 -14.33 7.74
CA PHE A 138 -4.51 -13.98 8.83
C PHE A 138 -4.50 -15.03 9.94
N GLN A 139 -5.68 -15.48 10.39
CA GLN A 139 -5.81 -16.54 11.40
C GLN A 139 -5.13 -17.84 10.97
N SER A 140 -5.42 -18.30 9.75
CA SER A 140 -4.76 -19.49 9.17
C SER A 140 -3.24 -19.33 9.05
N TYR A 141 -2.78 -18.11 8.75
CA TYR A 141 -1.35 -17.81 8.72
C TYR A 141 -0.71 -17.86 10.12
N LEU A 142 -1.39 -17.37 11.15
CA LEU A 142 -0.89 -17.46 12.53
C LEU A 142 -0.74 -18.91 12.98
N THR A 143 -1.72 -19.77 12.71
CA THR A 143 -1.66 -21.18 13.14
C THR A 143 -0.58 -21.96 12.39
N ARG A 144 -0.42 -21.71 11.09
CA ARG A 144 0.46 -22.52 10.20
C ARG A 144 1.89 -21.99 10.07
N VAL A 145 2.09 -20.68 10.21
CA VAL A 145 3.37 -20.02 9.91
C VAL A 145 3.87 -19.18 11.09
N ALA A 146 3.03 -18.30 11.63
CA ALA A 146 3.43 -17.36 12.66
C ALA A 146 3.06 -17.80 14.08
N ASN A 147 3.15 -19.11 14.35
CA ASN A 147 2.77 -19.73 15.63
C ASN A 147 3.84 -19.60 16.74
N THR A 148 5.08 -19.27 16.36
CA THR A 148 6.17 -18.95 17.28
C THR A 148 6.58 -17.49 17.11
N PRO A 149 7.21 -16.79 18.07
CA PRO A 149 7.68 -15.42 17.86
C PRO A 149 8.81 -15.33 16.82
N CYS A 150 8.84 -14.24 16.03
CA CYS A 150 9.93 -13.92 15.11
C CYS A 150 10.44 -12.50 15.40
N PHE A 151 11.31 -12.39 16.41
CA PHE A 151 11.85 -11.10 16.83
C PHE A 151 13.09 -10.73 16.02
N GLY A 152 13.19 -9.45 15.67
CA GLY A 152 14.42 -8.89 15.12
C GLY A 152 14.47 -7.36 15.23
N PRO A 153 15.61 -6.75 14.87
CA PRO A 153 15.77 -5.31 14.91
C PRO A 153 14.84 -4.63 13.90
N HIS A 154 14.26 -3.50 14.27
CA HIS A 154 13.39 -2.74 13.37
C HIS A 154 14.21 -2.20 12.18
N PRO A 155 13.71 -2.28 10.94
CA PRO A 155 14.53 -2.08 9.73
C PRO A 155 15.15 -0.70 9.57
N THR A 156 14.52 0.34 10.12
CA THR A 156 15.04 1.72 10.12
C THR A 156 15.40 2.22 11.51
N ARG A 157 15.23 1.37 12.53
CA ARG A 157 15.51 1.69 13.92
C ARG A 157 16.08 0.47 14.65
N PRO A 158 17.35 0.13 14.42
CA PRO A 158 17.90 -1.12 14.94
C PRO A 158 17.84 -1.27 16.48
N SER A 159 17.71 -0.16 17.22
CA SER A 159 17.53 -0.17 18.68
C SER A 159 16.13 -0.61 19.15
N ARG A 160 15.16 -0.74 18.25
CA ARG A 160 13.82 -1.27 18.54
C ARG A 160 13.72 -2.71 18.07
N THR A 161 12.94 -3.51 18.78
CA THR A 161 12.61 -4.88 18.38
C THR A 161 11.18 -4.94 17.84
N ILE A 162 10.99 -5.71 16.78
CA ILE A 162 9.68 -5.98 16.18
C ILE A 162 9.46 -7.49 16.10
N ASN A 163 8.26 -7.95 16.41
CA ASN A 163 7.82 -9.31 16.10
C ASN A 163 7.26 -9.33 14.68
N PHE A 164 8.03 -9.83 13.72
CA PHE A 164 7.68 -9.79 12.32
C PHE A 164 6.53 -10.74 11.99
N LEU A 165 5.56 -10.24 11.23
CA LEU A 165 4.47 -11.06 10.70
C LEU A 165 4.98 -11.98 9.57
N ILE A 166 5.55 -11.41 8.52
CA ILE A 166 5.89 -12.16 7.29
C ILE A 166 7.27 -12.83 7.42
N ARG A 167 7.28 -14.15 7.26
CA ARG A 167 8.44 -15.03 7.51
C ARG A 167 8.92 -15.76 6.26
N LYS A 168 10.17 -16.24 6.28
CA LYS A 168 10.73 -17.03 5.18
C LYS A 168 9.98 -18.34 5.04
N LEU A 169 9.75 -18.79 3.81
CA LEU A 169 8.96 -20.00 3.54
C LEU A 169 9.61 -21.30 4.01
N ASN A 170 10.94 -21.31 4.14
CA ASN A 170 11.72 -22.47 4.58
C ASN A 170 12.14 -22.41 6.05
N ASP A 171 11.96 -21.26 6.71
CA ASP A 171 12.34 -21.04 8.11
C ASP A 171 11.46 -19.95 8.73
N PHE A 172 10.46 -20.36 9.49
CA PHE A 172 9.48 -19.46 10.08
C PHE A 172 10.03 -18.65 11.27
N SER A 173 11.24 -18.93 11.74
CA SER A 173 11.89 -18.14 12.79
C SER A 173 12.51 -16.84 12.24
N VAL A 174 12.61 -16.72 10.90
CA VAL A 174 13.31 -15.61 10.24
C VAL A 174 12.36 -14.74 9.42
N SER A 175 12.44 -13.43 9.63
CA SER A 175 11.72 -12.43 8.83
C SER A 175 12.24 -12.35 7.39
N VAL A 176 11.37 -12.01 6.44
CA VAL A 176 11.79 -11.73 5.05
C VAL A 176 12.17 -10.28 4.84
N SER A 177 12.86 -9.96 3.74
CA SER A 177 13.12 -8.57 3.33
C SER A 177 11.88 -7.89 2.71
N VAL A 178 11.88 -6.55 2.69
CA VAL A 178 10.85 -5.74 1.99
C VAL A 178 10.71 -6.13 0.52
N GLN A 179 11.81 -6.47 -0.16
CA GLN A 179 11.80 -6.93 -1.55
C GLN A 179 11.04 -8.25 -1.71
N THR A 180 11.17 -9.15 -0.74
CA THR A 180 10.45 -10.43 -0.73
C THR A 180 8.96 -10.23 -0.44
N VAL A 181 8.60 -9.38 0.52
CA VAL A 181 7.20 -8.94 0.72
C VAL A 181 6.63 -8.38 -0.59
N SER A 182 7.42 -7.56 -1.28
CA SER A 182 7.01 -6.98 -2.56
C SER A 182 6.79 -8.01 -3.66
N ARG A 183 7.59 -9.09 -3.72
CA ARG A 183 7.34 -10.22 -4.62
C ARG A 183 6.03 -10.95 -4.28
N HIS A 184 5.73 -11.15 -3.00
CA HIS A 184 4.48 -11.78 -2.58
C HIS A 184 3.24 -10.95 -2.95
N VAL A 185 3.26 -9.63 -2.75
CA VAL A 185 2.16 -8.76 -3.19
C VAL A 185 2.04 -8.77 -4.72
N ARG A 186 3.17 -8.65 -5.42
CA ARG A 186 3.17 -8.57 -6.88
C ARG A 186 2.71 -9.84 -7.58
N SER A 187 2.84 -11.02 -6.98
CA SER A 187 2.41 -12.28 -7.63
C SER A 187 0.92 -12.32 -7.97
N LEU A 188 0.09 -11.60 -7.22
CA LEU A 188 -1.34 -11.42 -7.53
C LEU A 188 -1.60 -10.07 -8.20
N LEU A 189 -0.92 -9.00 -7.76
CA LEU A 189 -1.13 -7.67 -8.33
C LEU A 189 -0.75 -7.58 -9.83
N SER A 190 0.19 -8.39 -10.29
CA SER A 190 0.58 -8.45 -11.71
C SER A 190 -0.47 -9.10 -12.62
N LEU A 191 -1.49 -9.75 -12.04
CA LEU A 191 -2.60 -10.32 -12.80
C LEU A 191 -3.62 -9.25 -13.21
N ILE A 192 -3.56 -8.07 -12.59
CA ILE A 192 -4.41 -6.94 -12.97
C ILE A 192 -3.93 -6.45 -14.33
N ALA A 193 -4.73 -6.71 -15.35
CA ALA A 193 -4.52 -6.13 -16.66
C ALA A 193 -4.68 -4.60 -16.54
N VAL A 194 -3.75 -3.87 -17.16
CA VAL A 194 -3.94 -2.45 -17.43
C VAL A 194 -4.02 -2.37 -18.93
N ALA A 195 -5.24 -2.29 -19.46
CA ALA A 195 -5.46 -2.19 -20.91
C ALA A 195 -4.70 -0.96 -21.42
N ASP A 196 -3.84 -1.11 -22.42
CA ASP A 196 -3.24 0.06 -23.06
C ASP A 196 -2.96 -0.26 -24.52
N ASP A 197 -3.76 0.34 -25.40
CA ASP A 197 -3.58 0.28 -26.86
C ASP A 197 -2.31 1.03 -27.32
N SER A 198 -1.65 1.80 -26.45
CA SER A 198 -0.48 2.61 -26.82
C SER A 198 0.87 1.88 -26.76
N GLY A 199 0.92 0.61 -26.35
CA GLY A 199 2.17 -0.16 -26.26
C GLY A 199 3.18 0.35 -25.21
N VAL A 200 2.84 1.38 -24.42
CA VAL A 200 3.70 1.94 -23.38
C VAL A 200 3.65 1.06 -22.12
N ARG A 201 4.82 0.56 -21.69
CA ARG A 201 4.94 -0.22 -20.45
C ARG A 201 4.66 0.67 -19.24
N ARG A 202 3.47 0.55 -18.66
CA ARG A 202 3.09 1.29 -17.46
C ARG A 202 3.87 0.84 -16.23
N PRO A 203 4.12 1.76 -15.28
CA PRO A 203 4.66 1.38 -13.98
C PRO A 203 3.70 0.40 -13.29
N PRO A 204 4.22 -0.59 -12.54
CA PRO A 204 3.38 -1.55 -11.83
C PRO A 204 2.39 -0.84 -10.93
N LEU A 205 1.15 -1.34 -10.91
CA LEU A 205 0.14 -0.88 -9.96
C LEU A 205 0.65 -1.06 -8.52
N ARG A 206 0.11 -0.25 -7.62
CA ARG A 206 0.39 -0.33 -6.18
C ARG A 206 -0.87 -0.82 -5.49
N ALA A 207 -0.77 -1.85 -4.67
CA ALA A 207 -1.91 -2.44 -3.98
C ALA A 207 -2.74 -1.40 -3.19
N ARG A 208 -2.08 -0.48 -2.47
CA ARG A 208 -2.78 0.62 -1.77
C ARG A 208 -3.56 1.57 -2.69
N ALA A 209 -3.06 1.79 -3.91
CA ALA A 209 -3.74 2.62 -4.90
C ALA A 209 -4.95 1.89 -5.50
N VAL A 210 -4.78 0.60 -5.80
CA VAL A 210 -5.85 -0.29 -6.28
C VAL A 210 -6.98 -0.39 -5.26
N GLY A 211 -6.67 -0.72 -4.01
CA GLY A 211 -7.70 -0.88 -2.97
C GLY A 211 -8.48 0.41 -2.69
N SER A 212 -7.78 1.54 -2.56
CA SER A 212 -8.42 2.83 -2.28
C SER A 212 -9.24 3.37 -3.45
N THR A 213 -8.77 3.17 -4.68
CA THR A 213 -9.54 3.53 -5.87
C THR A 213 -10.79 2.67 -5.97
N ASN A 214 -10.69 1.35 -5.73
CA ASN A 214 -11.85 0.47 -5.76
C ASN A 214 -12.88 0.83 -4.68
N ALA A 215 -12.42 1.17 -3.47
CA ALA A 215 -13.30 1.65 -2.41
C ALA A 215 -14.04 2.94 -2.82
N ALA A 216 -13.34 3.91 -3.43
CA ALA A 216 -13.96 5.14 -3.92
C ALA A 216 -15.00 4.87 -5.02
N LEU A 217 -14.73 3.95 -5.95
CA LEU A 217 -15.65 3.55 -7.01
C LEU A 217 -16.88 2.82 -6.49
N LEU A 218 -16.76 2.13 -5.36
CA LEU A 218 -17.88 1.51 -4.64
C LEU A 218 -18.58 2.48 -3.68
N GLY A 219 -18.29 3.78 -3.78
CA GLY A 219 -19.02 4.83 -3.05
C GLY A 219 -18.53 5.10 -1.63
N ALA A 220 -17.36 4.59 -1.22
CA ALA A 220 -16.80 4.92 0.08
C ALA A 220 -16.50 6.42 0.19
N ASN A 221 -16.76 7.00 1.38
CA ASN A 221 -16.48 8.39 1.65
C ASN A 221 -14.96 8.65 1.51
N VAL A 222 -14.60 9.74 0.82
CA VAL A 222 -13.21 10.16 0.65
C VAL A 222 -12.53 10.37 2.00
N ASP A 223 -13.20 10.96 2.98
CA ASP A 223 -12.63 11.20 4.31
C ASP A 223 -12.26 9.89 5.01
N ASP A 224 -13.13 8.87 4.94
CA ASP A 224 -12.85 7.53 5.47
C ASP A 224 -11.66 6.89 4.74
N ILE A 225 -11.56 7.06 3.42
CA ILE A 225 -10.42 6.61 2.63
C ILE A 225 -9.12 7.31 3.08
N LEU A 226 -9.16 8.61 3.38
CA LEU A 226 -7.99 9.36 3.88
C LEU A 226 -7.55 8.85 5.25
N VAL A 227 -8.49 8.63 6.17
CA VAL A 227 -8.22 8.09 7.51
C VAL A 227 -7.63 6.69 7.40
N HIS A 228 -8.26 5.80 6.64
CA HIS A 228 -7.82 4.41 6.44
C HIS A 228 -6.45 4.32 5.75
N GLY A 229 -6.24 5.16 4.75
CA GLY A 229 -4.97 5.30 4.01
C GLY A 229 -3.87 6.03 4.77
N SER A 230 -4.20 6.65 5.91
CA SER A 230 -3.34 7.56 6.69
C SER A 230 -2.73 8.68 5.82
N TRP A 231 -3.54 9.30 4.96
CA TRP A 231 -3.13 10.39 4.08
C TRP A 231 -3.41 11.76 4.69
N ALA A 232 -2.48 12.70 4.48
CA ALA A 232 -2.57 14.04 5.06
C ALA A 232 -3.63 14.93 4.40
N SER A 233 -4.03 14.62 3.16
CA SER A 233 -5.05 15.38 2.43
C SER A 233 -5.62 14.61 1.25
N SER A 234 -6.79 15.05 0.77
CA SER A 234 -7.41 14.59 -0.48
C SER A 234 -6.49 14.78 -1.68
N CYS A 235 -5.73 15.88 -1.73
CA CYS A 235 -4.74 16.15 -2.78
C CYS A 235 -3.64 15.07 -2.83
N VAL A 236 -3.18 14.56 -1.68
CA VAL A 236 -2.21 13.45 -1.64
C VAL A 236 -2.83 12.17 -2.17
N PHE A 237 -4.05 11.85 -1.76
CA PHE A 237 -4.78 10.70 -2.28
C PHE A 237 -4.96 10.80 -3.81
N ASP A 238 -5.52 11.90 -4.29
CA ASP A 238 -5.86 12.10 -5.69
C ASP A 238 -4.63 12.05 -6.62
N ASN A 239 -3.53 12.71 -6.23
CA ASN A 239 -2.35 12.80 -7.08
C ASN A 239 -1.48 11.53 -7.12
N PHE A 240 -1.47 10.73 -6.05
CA PHE A 240 -0.50 9.64 -5.90
C PHE A 240 -1.13 8.25 -5.80
N TYR A 241 -2.39 8.15 -5.41
CA TYR A 241 -3.03 6.88 -5.05
C TYR A 241 -4.37 6.65 -5.76
N ARG A 242 -5.09 7.69 -6.16
CA ARG A 242 -6.29 7.55 -6.99
C ARG A 242 -5.90 7.21 -8.42
N LEU A 243 -6.17 5.97 -8.82
CA LEU A 243 -5.89 5.48 -10.16
C LEU A 243 -6.92 6.01 -11.16
N PHE A 244 -8.19 6.07 -10.75
CA PHE A 244 -9.31 6.39 -11.62
C PHE A 244 -10.25 7.45 -10.99
N ARG A 245 -10.80 8.34 -11.82
CA ARG A 245 -11.55 9.53 -11.40
C ARG A 245 -13.03 9.53 -11.81
N GLN A 246 -13.58 8.37 -12.17
CA GLN A 246 -15.02 8.27 -12.41
C GLN A 246 -15.81 8.63 -11.14
N THR A 247 -16.91 9.34 -11.34
CA THR A 247 -17.87 9.66 -10.29
C THR A 247 -18.89 8.54 -10.20
N VAL A 248 -19.15 8.08 -8.98
CA VAL A 248 -20.24 7.13 -8.71
C VAL A 248 -21.60 7.82 -8.87
N THR A 249 -21.65 9.11 -8.53
CA THR A 249 -22.83 9.95 -8.68
C THR A 249 -23.14 10.24 -10.14
N ASN A 250 -24.38 10.01 -10.55
CA ASN A 250 -24.90 10.45 -11.85
C ASN A 250 -25.23 11.95 -11.80
N PHE A 251 -24.20 12.77 -12.02
CA PHE A 251 -24.34 14.22 -12.03
C PHE A 251 -25.24 14.73 -13.15
N THR A 252 -25.37 14.01 -14.27
CA THR A 252 -26.30 14.37 -15.34
C THR A 252 -27.73 14.38 -14.82
N SER A 253 -28.16 13.31 -14.14
CA SER A 253 -29.49 13.24 -13.55
C SER A 253 -29.70 14.29 -12.45
N MET A 254 -28.69 14.52 -11.59
CA MET A 254 -28.81 15.53 -10.51
C MET A 254 -28.83 16.98 -11.02
N ALA A 255 -28.05 17.29 -12.06
CA ALA A 255 -27.98 18.64 -12.62
C ALA A 255 -29.21 18.97 -13.47
N LEU A 256 -29.81 17.95 -14.09
CA LEU A 256 -30.99 18.09 -14.96
C LEU A 256 -32.30 17.70 -14.27
N SER A 257 -32.27 17.30 -12.99
CA SER A 257 -33.50 17.06 -12.24
C SER A 257 -34.19 18.38 -11.94
N TRP A 258 -35.35 18.59 -12.56
CA TRP A 258 -36.29 19.62 -12.14
C TRP A 258 -37.18 19.07 -11.04
N SER A 259 -37.16 19.69 -9.86
CA SER A 259 -38.22 19.48 -8.87
C SER A 259 -39.47 20.20 -9.36
N GLU A 260 -40.52 19.46 -9.71
CA GLU A 260 -41.85 20.06 -9.75
C GLU A 260 -42.15 20.54 -8.33
N VAL A 261 -42.15 21.86 -8.15
CA VAL A 261 -42.75 22.45 -6.97
C VAL A 261 -44.25 22.22 -7.16
N SER A 262 -44.77 21.11 -6.62
CA SER A 262 -46.20 20.90 -6.47
C SER A 262 -46.72 21.99 -5.52
N ASN A 263 -47.09 23.13 -6.09
CA ASN A 263 -47.99 24.06 -5.44
C ASN A 263 -49.37 23.39 -5.43
N TYR A 264 -49.85 23.10 -4.22
CA TYR A 264 -51.23 22.84 -3.78
C TYR A 264 -52.28 22.51 -4.85
#